data_AF-A0A2E6I527-F1
#
_entry.id   AF-A0A2E6I527-F1
#
_cell.length_a   1.000
_cell.length_b   1.000
_cell.length_c   1.000
_cell.angle_alpha   90.00
_cell.angle_beta   90.00
_cell.angle_gamma   90.00
#
_symmetry.space_group_name_H-M   'P 1'
#
loop_
_entity.id
_entity.type
_entity.pdbx_description
1 polymer ?
#
loop_
_entity_poly.entity_id
_entity_poly.type
_entity_poly.pdbx_seq_one_letter_code
_entity_poly.pdbx_strand_id
1 'polypeptide(L)' 'MFPDELEAASEDFPAAYLAYGLCEPHGPQNALGNDGIRSHETLILVAQKHRGIVCPPYYWHCHEIAGYAK' A
#
# COMPACT_ATOMS: atom_id res chain seq x y z
N MET A 1 -8.61 12.98 -3.53
CA MET A 1 -9.91 12.31 -3.65
C MET A 1 -10.79 12.78 -2.51
N PHE A 2 -11.76 13.63 -2.84
CA PHE A 2 -12.90 13.97 -2.01
C PHE A 2 -13.99 12.89 -2.13
N PRO A 3 -15.01 12.88 -1.25
CA PRO A 3 -16.04 11.82 -1.25
C PRO A 3 -16.80 11.67 -2.59
N ASP A 4 -17.15 12.77 -3.25
CA ASP A 4 -17.79 12.77 -4.56
C ASP A 4 -16.87 12.23 -5.67
N GLU A 5 -15.57 12.52 -5.59
CA GLU A 5 -14.58 11.94 -6.50
C GLU A 5 -14.43 10.42 -6.30
N LEU A 6 -14.61 9.93 -5.07
CA LEU A 6 -14.60 8.49 -4.75
C LEU A 6 -15.83 7.78 -5.31
N GLU A 7 -17.01 8.37 -5.13
CA GLU A 7 -18.27 7.86 -5.69
C GLU A 7 -18.17 7.75 -7.22
N ALA A 8 -17.74 8.83 -7.89
CA ALA A 8 -17.56 8.85 -9.34
C ALA A 8 -16.52 7.82 -9.83
N ALA A 9 -15.39 7.68 -9.13
CA ALA A 9 -14.38 6.68 -9.47
C ALA A 9 -14.89 5.23 -9.29
N SER A 10 -15.70 4.99 -8.26
CA SER A 10 -16.31 3.68 -8.03
C SER A 10 -17.37 3.33 -9.08
N GLU A 11 -18.09 4.32 -9.61
CA GLU A 11 -19.04 4.12 -10.70
C GLU A 11 -18.34 3.85 -12.05
N ASP A 12 -17.25 4.56 -12.35
CA ASP A 12 -16.46 4.36 -13.58
C ASP A 12 -15.75 3.00 -13.62
N PHE A 13 -15.10 2.61 -12.52
CA PHE A 13 -14.39 1.35 -12.42
C PHE A 13 -14.43 0.79 -10.98
N PRO A 14 -15.34 -0.16 -10.68
CA PRO A 14 -15.63 -0.63 -9.33
C PRO A 14 -14.58 -1.64 -8.81
N ALA A 15 -13.30 -1.30 -8.90
CA ALA A 15 -12.20 -2.07 -8.34
C ALA A 15 -11.39 -1.20 -7.38
N ALA A 16 -11.12 -1.75 -6.21
CA ALA A 16 -10.26 -1.15 -5.20
C ALA A 16 -9.08 -2.08 -4.90
N TYR A 17 -7.89 -1.52 -4.82
CA TYR A 17 -6.66 -2.22 -4.45
C TYR A 17 -6.21 -1.80 -3.06
N LEU A 18 -5.97 -2.78 -2.19
CA LEU A 18 -5.41 -2.55 -0.86
C LEU A 18 -3.97 -3.05 -0.83
N ALA A 19 -3.04 -2.14 -0.58
CA ALA A 19 -1.69 -2.52 -0.18
C ALA A 19 -1.77 -3.08 1.24
N TYR A 20 -1.37 -4.32 1.42
CA TYR A 20 -1.29 -4.99 2.70
C TYR A 20 0.13 -5.50 2.89
N GLY A 21 0.83 -5.01 3.92
CA GLY A 21 2.22 -5.37 4.16
C GLY A 21 2.61 -5.23 5.62
N LEU A 22 3.73 -5.84 6.00
CA LEU A 22 4.25 -5.75 7.35
C LEU A 22 5.03 -4.44 7.56
N CYS A 23 5.06 -3.95 8.80
CA CYS A 23 5.99 -2.89 9.21
C CYS A 23 7.19 -3.51 9.92
N GLU A 24 8.11 -4.09 9.13
CA GLU A 24 9.23 -4.88 9.65
C GLU A 24 10.60 -4.46 9.07
N PRO A 25 11.71 -4.84 9.72
CA PRO A 25 13.06 -4.58 9.23
C PRO A 25 13.36 -5.38 7.94
N HIS A 26 14.04 -4.74 7.00
CA HIS A 26 14.47 -5.37 5.74
C HIS A 26 16.00 -5.25 5.50
N GLY A 27 16.79 -5.21 6.58
CA GLY A 27 18.24 -4.99 6.51
C GLY A 27 18.64 -3.50 6.39
N PRO A 28 19.95 -3.18 6.47
CA PRO A 28 20.45 -1.81 6.59
C PRO A 28 20.18 -0.90 5.39
N GLN A 29 19.92 -1.47 4.22
CA GLN A 29 19.72 -0.71 2.98
C GLN A 29 18.24 -0.42 2.68
N ASN A 30 17.30 -1.01 3.43
CA ASN A 30 15.87 -0.92 3.13
C ASN A 30 15.12 -0.17 4.25
N ALA A 31 14.03 0.49 3.86
CA ALA A 31 13.13 1.12 4.81
C ALA A 31 12.42 0.06 5.68
N LEU A 32 12.11 0.45 6.93
CA LEU A 32 11.15 -0.29 7.75
C LEU A 32 9.79 -0.31 7.03
N GLY A 33 9.16 -1.48 6.96
CA GLY A 33 7.87 -1.64 6.30
C GLY A 33 7.90 -1.55 4.78
N ASN A 34 9.02 -1.97 4.17
CA ASN A 34 9.22 -1.98 2.73
C ASN A 34 8.13 -2.78 1.99
N ASP A 35 7.53 -3.77 2.64
CA ASP A 35 6.40 -4.55 2.13
C ASP A 35 5.19 -3.65 1.81
N GLY A 36 4.79 -2.80 2.75
CA GLY A 36 3.70 -1.85 2.53
C GLY A 36 4.07 -0.73 1.56
N ILE A 37 5.30 -0.22 1.65
CA ILE A 37 5.77 0.88 0.78
C ILE A 37 5.80 0.46 -0.69
N ARG A 38 6.47 -0.66 -1.00
CA ARG A 38 6.61 -1.12 -2.40
C ARG A 38 5.29 -1.62 -2.98
N SER A 39 4.47 -2.31 -2.18
CA SER A 39 3.16 -2.76 -2.65
C SER A 39 2.25 -1.57 -2.97
N HIS A 40 2.24 -0.51 -2.13
CA HIS A 40 1.46 0.69 -2.39
C HIS A 40 1.85 1.38 -3.71
N GLU A 41 3.15 1.60 -3.93
CA GLU A 41 3.64 2.22 -5.17
C GLU A 41 3.30 1.35 -6.40
N THR A 42 3.43 0.04 -6.27
CA THR A 42 3.05 -0.90 -7.34
C THR A 42 1.58 -0.78 -7.68
N LEU A 43 0.70 -0.67 -6.68
CA LEU A 43 -0.73 -0.51 -6.90
C LEU A 43 -1.08 0.85 -7.53
N ILE A 44 -0.35 1.92 -7.22
CA ILE A 44 -0.50 3.21 -7.91
C ILE A 44 -0.18 3.04 -9.40
N LEU A 45 0.93 2.39 -9.74
CA LEU A 45 1.30 2.12 -11.14
C LEU A 45 0.28 1.24 -11.86
N VAL A 46 -0.27 0.23 -11.15
CA VAL A 46 -1.36 -0.62 -11.68
C VAL A 46 -2.60 0.22 -11.95
N ALA A 47 -3.05 1.05 -11.00
CA ALA A 47 -4.23 1.90 -11.15
C ALA A 47 -4.05 2.93 -12.28
N GLN A 48 -2.86 3.49 -12.46
CA GLN A 48 -2.55 4.37 -13.60
C GLN A 48 -2.69 3.66 -14.95
N LYS A 49 -2.35 2.38 -15.02
CA LYS A 49 -2.38 1.60 -16.27
C LYS A 49 -3.73 0.90 -16.53
N HIS A 50 -4.42 0.50 -15.48
CA HIS A 50 -5.57 -0.40 -15.54
C HIS A 50 -6.84 0.16 -14.90
N ARG A 51 -6.79 1.39 -14.36
CA ARG A 51 -7.83 2.05 -13.56
C ARG A 51 -8.02 1.37 -12.20
N GLY A 52 -8.90 1.95 -11.38
CA GLY A 52 -9.22 1.50 -10.04
C GLY A 52 -8.71 2.44 -8.95
N ILE A 53 -9.23 2.24 -7.75
CA ILE A 53 -8.97 3.07 -6.58
C ILE A 53 -7.88 2.39 -5.75
N VAL A 54 -6.83 3.11 -5.39
CA VAL A 54 -5.83 2.62 -4.43
C VAL A 54 -6.23 3.11 -3.05
N CYS A 55 -6.56 2.17 -2.16
CA CYS A 55 -6.85 2.47 -0.77
C CYS A 55 -5.57 2.91 -0.03
N PRO A 56 -5.70 3.64 1.09
CA PRO A 56 -4.58 3.85 2.00
C PRO A 56 -3.93 2.51 2.38
N PRO A 57 -2.58 2.41 2.41
CA PRO A 57 -1.90 1.17 2.71
C PRO A 57 -2.19 0.72 4.14
N TYR A 58 -2.45 -0.57 4.31
CA TYR A 58 -2.59 -1.22 5.60
C TYR A 58 -1.25 -1.84 6.01
N TYR A 59 -0.61 -1.23 7.00
CA TYR A 59 0.58 -1.77 7.64
C TYR A 59 0.15 -2.68 8.78
N TRP A 60 0.16 -3.99 8.54
CA TRP A 60 -0.14 -4.99 9.55
C TRP A 60 1.09 -5.25 10.41
N HIS A 61 0.95 -5.12 11.73
CA HIS A 61 1.97 -5.42 12.73
C HIS A 61 3.29 -4.64 12.58
N CYS A 62 3.71 -3.99 13.66
CA CYS A 62 5.06 -3.45 13.77
C CYS A 62 5.89 -4.51 14.47
N HIS A 63 6.97 -4.99 13.83
CA HIS A 63 7.81 -6.03 14.40
C HIS A 63 8.18 -5.70 15.85
N GLU A 64 7.89 -6.62 16.78
CA GLU A 64 8.08 -6.36 18.22
C GLU A 64 9.55 -6.45 18.68
N ILE A 65 10.46 -6.85 17.80
CA ILE A 65 11.88 -7.03 18.10
C ILE A 65 12.70 -5.98 17.33
N ALA A 66 13.42 -5.13 18.08
CA ALA A 66 14.34 -4.16 17.51
C ALA A 66 15.61 -4.83 16.93
N GLY A 67 16.17 -4.22 15.87
CA GLY A 67 17.37 -4.72 15.17
C GLY A 67 17.06 -5.36 13.81
N TYR A 68 18.09 -5.65 13.01
CA TYR A 68 17.96 -6.25 11.66
C TYR A 68 17.48 -7.71 11.64
N ALA A 69 16.76 -8.17 12.67
CA ALA A 69 16.38 -9.56 12.93
C ALA A 69 17.52 -10.56 12.62
N LYS A 70 18.33 -10.89 13.63
CA LYS A 70 19.21 -12.06 13.57
C LYS A 70 18.39 -13.34 13.73
#